data_AF-A0A8G0PLJ3-F1
#
_entry.id   AF-A0A8G0PLJ3-F1
#
_cell.length_a   1.000
_cell.length_b   1.000
_cell.length_c   1.000
_cell.angle_alpha   90.00
_cell.angle_beta   90.00
_cell.angle_gamma   90.00
#
_symmetry.space_group_name_H-M   'P 1'
#
loop_
_entity.id
_entity.type
_entity.pdbx_description
1 polymer ?
#
loop_
_entity_poly.entity_id
_entity_poly.type
_entity_poly.pdbx_seq_one_letter_code
_entity_poly.pdbx_strand_id
1 'polypeptide(L)'
;MAADGQQDGVLDTLRDIQQTQQRLLSSVESLTSKLGSSTLDPASKLPVTPLLSESVKDPKQKDVEASADLQSSFENGTVQPSAALSPSSRTGFTSRIVLTTYPKQIGIDPLQMDWGNPDPLQRGPVVVSRAASTIRRRNAIGAHGGSYSIYYALAVASKELNVDHRPDYTNTEPAANIGPFPQWGDKKKIVAMDPWGHLVPWTFKDIMEKENVDMRPTIAITKAHMKLPELEESVRSGRLVPDGKVCLNAQGELAVTKFAVEPVWYLPGVAERFGIDEATLRRSLFEHTGGSYPELITRGDIKVFLPPIGGLTVYCFGDPAKMSDESVKLSLRIHDECNGSDVFGSDICTCRPYLIFGIEEAVKEAQRGGSGVVIYFRKEGRALGEVTKYRKATLLNNYAFIAYTSC
;
A
#
# COMPACT_ATOMS: atom_id res chain seq x y z
N MET A 1 8.72 61.21 -15.88
CA MET A 1 9.86 60.59 -16.59
C MET A 1 10.38 59.39 -15.80
N ALA A 2 9.59 58.33 -15.65
CA ALA A 2 9.99 57.11 -14.94
C ALA A 2 9.16 55.89 -15.40
N ALA A 3 8.97 55.74 -16.72
CA ALA A 3 8.21 54.63 -17.31
C ALA A 3 8.94 53.91 -18.48
N ASP A 4 9.93 54.54 -19.12
CA ASP A 4 10.65 53.92 -20.25
C ASP A 4 11.71 52.89 -19.83
N GLY A 5 12.34 53.03 -18.66
CA GLY A 5 13.48 52.17 -18.28
C GLY A 5 13.13 50.73 -17.87
N GLN A 6 11.84 50.43 -17.67
CA GLN A 6 11.39 49.11 -17.18
C GLN A 6 10.86 48.20 -18.29
N GLN A 7 10.50 48.77 -19.46
CA GLN A 7 10.07 47.99 -20.63
C GLN A 7 11.27 47.44 -21.42
N ASP A 8 12.38 48.17 -21.50
CA ASP A 8 13.59 47.70 -22.20
C ASP A 8 14.23 46.46 -21.53
N GLY A 9 14.27 46.40 -20.20
CA GLY A 9 14.80 45.22 -19.49
C GLY A 9 13.96 43.94 -19.64
N VAL A 10 12.65 44.10 -19.88
CA VAL A 10 11.73 42.97 -20.16
C VAL A 10 11.90 42.47 -21.59
N LEU A 11 12.14 43.38 -22.55
CA LEU A 11 12.38 43.00 -23.95
C LEU A 11 13.73 42.31 -24.14
N ASP A 12 14.76 42.71 -23.41
CA ASP A 12 16.07 42.06 -23.45
C ASP A 12 16.04 40.67 -22.80
N THR A 13 15.33 40.50 -21.68
CA THR A 13 15.15 39.17 -21.07
C THR A 13 14.33 38.23 -21.97
N LEU A 14 13.33 38.74 -22.69
CA LEU A 14 12.60 37.93 -23.68
C LEU A 14 13.48 37.51 -24.88
N ARG A 15 14.38 38.38 -25.35
CA ARG A 15 15.36 38.03 -26.39
C ARG A 15 16.34 36.96 -25.92
N ASP A 16 16.83 37.03 -24.69
CA ASP A 16 17.74 36.03 -24.12
C ASP A 16 17.05 34.66 -23.97
N ILE A 17 15.79 34.64 -23.55
CA ILE A 17 14.99 33.41 -23.49
C ILE A 17 14.81 32.82 -24.89
N GLN A 18 14.50 33.66 -25.89
CA GLN A 18 14.32 33.20 -27.27
C GLN A 18 15.61 32.62 -27.87
N GLN A 19 16.76 33.25 -27.62
CA GLN A 19 18.07 32.74 -28.06
C GLN A 19 18.44 31.43 -27.36
N THR A 20 18.13 31.31 -26.08
CA THR A 20 18.37 30.08 -25.31
C THR A 20 17.51 28.92 -25.82
N GLN A 21 16.25 29.18 -26.15
CA GLN A 21 15.35 28.18 -26.74
C GLN A 21 15.82 27.72 -28.12
N GLN A 22 16.32 28.63 -28.97
CA GLN A 22 16.89 28.27 -30.27
C GLN A 22 18.14 27.40 -30.16
N ARG A 23 19.02 27.66 -29.16
CA ARG A 23 20.20 26.81 -28.91
C ARG A 23 19.84 25.43 -28.36
N LEU A 24 18.78 25.34 -27.55
CA LEU A 24 18.29 24.06 -27.07
C LEU A 24 17.69 23.22 -28.21
N LEU A 25 16.91 23.84 -29.10
CA LEU A 25 16.33 23.17 -30.26
C LEU A 25 17.41 22.62 -31.21
N SER A 26 18.44 23.42 -31.53
CA SER A 26 19.54 22.93 -32.38
C SER A 26 20.37 21.82 -31.72
N SER A 27 20.50 21.84 -30.40
CA SER A 27 21.16 20.77 -29.64
C SER A 27 20.35 19.47 -29.65
N VAL A 28 19.02 19.56 -29.54
CA VAL A 28 18.10 18.42 -29.61
C VAL A 28 18.05 17.83 -31.02
N GLU A 29 18.05 18.66 -32.07
CA GLU A 29 18.14 18.21 -33.45
C GLU A 29 19.49 17.53 -33.76
N SER A 30 20.59 18.04 -33.21
CA SER A 30 21.91 17.40 -33.30
C SER A 30 21.95 16.05 -32.58
N LEU A 31 21.31 15.92 -31.42
CA LEU A 31 21.20 14.65 -30.70
C LEU A 31 20.29 13.66 -31.43
N THR A 32 19.21 14.12 -32.02
CA THR A 32 18.24 13.29 -32.75
C THR A 32 18.82 12.78 -34.06
N SER A 33 19.59 13.60 -34.78
CA SER A 33 20.35 13.17 -35.98
C SER A 33 21.47 12.18 -35.66
N LYS A 34 22.12 12.31 -34.49
CA LYS A 34 23.09 11.32 -34.00
C LYS A 34 22.46 9.98 -33.60
N LEU A 35 21.18 9.97 -33.21
CA LEU A 35 20.45 8.77 -32.79
C LEU A 35 19.70 8.09 -33.95
N GLY A 36 19.43 8.81 -35.04
CA GLY A 36 18.62 8.34 -36.19
C GLY A 36 19.36 7.53 -37.26
N SER A 37 20.64 7.22 -37.09
CA SER A 37 21.44 6.44 -38.05
C SER A 37 21.97 5.14 -37.43
N SER A 38 21.10 4.21 -37.08
CA SER A 38 21.49 2.80 -36.91
C SER A 38 20.30 1.84 -36.92
N THR A 39 20.07 1.17 -38.05
CA THR A 39 19.36 -0.12 -38.11
C THR A 39 20.04 -1.07 -39.12
N LEU A 40 20.48 -2.24 -38.59
CA LEU A 40 20.65 -3.58 -39.20
C LEU A 40 22.03 -4.02 -39.82
N ASP A 41 22.77 -4.82 -39.02
CA ASP A 41 23.59 -6.08 -39.23
C ASP A 41 24.32 -6.41 -40.56
N PRO A 42 25.30 -7.37 -40.63
CA PRO A 42 26.21 -7.99 -39.62
C PRO A 42 27.72 -8.09 -40.08
N ALA A 43 28.61 -8.50 -39.16
CA ALA A 43 29.98 -9.03 -39.39
C ALA A 43 31.07 -8.10 -39.99
N SER A 44 32.07 -7.71 -39.18
CA SER A 44 33.52 -7.95 -39.43
C SER A 44 34.44 -7.13 -38.50
N LYS A 45 35.44 -7.83 -37.97
CA LYS A 45 36.82 -7.46 -37.56
C LYS A 45 37.13 -6.03 -37.04
N LEU A 46 37.65 -6.02 -35.80
CA LEU A 46 38.62 -5.06 -35.22
C LEU A 46 39.68 -4.56 -36.25
N PRO A 47 40.28 -3.36 -36.12
CA PRO A 47 40.99 -2.94 -34.90
C PRO A 47 41.03 -1.44 -34.51
N VAL A 48 41.48 -1.28 -33.27
CA VAL A 48 41.98 -0.11 -32.51
C VAL A 48 43.11 0.60 -33.28
N THR A 49 43.30 1.94 -33.28
CA THR A 49 44.15 2.80 -32.40
C THR A 49 44.21 4.26 -32.95
N PRO A 50 44.84 5.28 -32.30
CA PRO A 50 44.19 6.56 -31.94
C PRO A 50 44.90 7.84 -32.45
N LEU A 51 44.36 9.04 -32.19
CA LEU A 51 45.10 10.30 -32.31
C LEU A 51 44.80 11.26 -31.14
N LEU A 52 45.80 11.42 -30.26
CA LEU A 52 46.50 12.66 -29.84
C LEU A 52 45.71 13.99 -29.85
N SER A 53 45.91 14.99 -28.96
CA SER A 53 46.69 15.22 -27.74
C SER A 53 46.59 16.74 -27.46
N GLU A 54 46.57 17.20 -26.22
CA GLU A 54 47.25 18.45 -25.86
C GLU A 54 47.61 18.48 -24.36
N SER A 55 48.77 19.07 -24.08
CA SER A 55 49.68 18.76 -22.98
C SER A 55 49.87 19.93 -22.01
N VAL A 56 50.10 19.67 -20.72
CA VAL A 56 51.00 20.48 -19.87
C VAL A 56 51.79 19.56 -18.89
N LYS A 57 53.09 19.88 -18.79
CA LYS A 57 54.31 19.20 -18.24
C LYS A 57 54.37 19.07 -16.70
N ASP A 58 54.68 17.89 -16.10
CA ASP A 58 56.00 17.30 -15.68
C ASP A 58 56.53 17.80 -14.30
N PRO A 59 57.41 17.11 -13.50
CA PRO A 59 58.05 15.79 -13.71
C PRO A 59 58.28 14.85 -12.49
N LYS A 60 58.44 13.53 -12.82
CA LYS A 60 59.36 12.49 -12.25
C LYS A 60 59.16 12.01 -10.78
N GLN A 61 59.26 10.71 -10.42
CA GLN A 61 60.09 9.62 -10.98
C GLN A 61 59.69 8.21 -10.47
N LYS A 62 59.61 7.26 -11.42
CA LYS A 62 60.01 5.82 -11.44
C LYS A 62 59.34 4.73 -10.58
N ASP A 63 58.47 3.97 -11.26
CA ASP A 63 58.54 2.53 -11.64
C ASP A 63 58.98 1.47 -10.61
N VAL A 64 58.16 0.42 -10.39
CA VAL A 64 58.32 -0.92 -11.03
C VAL A 64 56.99 -1.71 -10.90
N GLU A 65 56.73 -2.48 -11.96
CA GLU A 65 55.57 -3.29 -12.35
C GLU A 65 55.29 -4.57 -11.52
N ALA A 66 54.18 -5.21 -11.93
CA ALA A 66 53.82 -6.63 -11.88
C ALA A 66 52.74 -6.98 -10.83
N SER A 67 51.45 -7.04 -11.20
CA SER A 67 50.75 -8.03 -12.03
C SER A 67 50.39 -9.34 -11.29
N ALA A 68 49.17 -9.78 -11.60
CA ALA A 68 48.61 -11.12 -11.47
C ALA A 68 47.92 -11.54 -10.15
N ASP A 69 46.63 -11.83 -10.36
CA ASP A 69 45.90 -13.02 -9.91
C ASP A 69 45.30 -13.09 -8.51
N LEU A 70 44.01 -12.74 -8.53
CA LEU A 70 42.93 -13.39 -7.80
C LEU A 70 43.01 -14.92 -7.92
N GLN A 71 43.36 -15.59 -6.82
CA GLN A 71 42.84 -16.92 -6.53
C GLN A 71 42.38 -17.02 -5.07
N SER A 72 41.21 -17.63 -4.96
CA SER A 72 40.45 -18.00 -3.76
C SER A 72 41.22 -18.93 -2.83
N SER A 73 41.13 -18.67 -1.53
CA SER A 73 41.35 -19.69 -0.50
C SER A 73 40.35 -19.49 0.65
N PHE A 74 39.45 -20.46 0.76
CA PHE A 74 38.74 -20.77 2.00
C PHE A 74 39.74 -21.46 2.94
N GLU A 75 39.99 -20.91 4.12
CA GLU A 75 40.45 -21.71 5.27
C GLU A 75 39.87 -21.19 6.59
N ASN A 76 39.68 -22.15 7.48
CA ASN A 76 38.93 -22.12 8.71
C ASN A 76 39.83 -21.73 9.90
N GLY A 77 39.29 -20.88 10.80
CA GLY A 77 39.55 -20.94 12.24
C GLY A 77 40.81 -20.26 12.79
N THR A 78 40.63 -19.15 13.53
CA THR A 78 40.92 -19.06 14.99
C THR A 78 40.61 -17.65 15.51
N VAL A 79 40.01 -17.60 16.71
CA VAL A 79 39.63 -16.41 17.45
C VAL A 79 40.80 -15.93 18.30
N GLN A 80 41.17 -14.64 18.23
CA GLN A 80 41.60 -13.84 19.40
C GLN A 80 41.42 -12.33 19.17
N PRO A 81 41.25 -11.52 20.24
CA PRO A 81 40.53 -10.25 20.20
C PRO A 81 41.45 -9.02 20.31
N SER A 82 41.08 -7.92 19.64
CA SER A 82 41.42 -6.49 19.85
C SER A 82 41.04 -5.76 18.56
N ALA A 83 40.41 -4.60 18.47
CA ALA A 83 40.35 -3.45 19.37
C ALA A 83 39.00 -2.72 19.19
N ALA A 84 38.59 -2.00 20.22
CA ALA A 84 37.41 -1.15 20.22
C ALA A 84 37.52 -0.07 19.13
N LEU A 85 36.74 -0.24 18.07
CA LEU A 85 36.37 0.84 17.17
C LEU A 85 35.09 1.47 17.72
N SER A 86 35.15 2.80 17.85
CA SER A 86 34.10 3.73 18.23
C SER A 86 32.76 3.44 17.54
N PRO A 87 31.60 3.78 18.17
CA PRO A 87 30.29 3.47 17.62
C PRO A 87 29.99 4.39 16.45
N SER A 88 30.58 4.13 15.28
CA SER A 88 30.05 4.65 14.03
C SER A 88 28.70 3.97 13.79
N SER A 89 27.72 4.79 13.43
CA SER A 89 26.30 4.44 13.31
C SER A 89 26.09 3.05 12.70
N ARG A 90 25.65 2.08 13.49
CA ARG A 90 25.17 0.80 12.97
C ARG A 90 23.98 1.10 12.07
N THR A 91 24.16 0.93 10.77
CA THR A 91 23.06 0.83 9.82
C THR A 91 22.12 -0.27 10.31
N GLY A 92 20.86 0.03 10.57
CA GLY A 92 19.87 -0.95 11.09
C GLY A 92 19.56 -2.11 10.13
N PHE A 93 20.20 -2.16 8.98
CA PHE A 93 20.11 -3.27 8.02
C PHE A 93 21.27 -4.24 8.22
N THR A 94 20.96 -5.54 8.24
CA THR A 94 21.98 -6.58 8.22
C THR A 94 22.71 -6.58 6.88
N SER A 95 24.01 -6.88 6.86
CA SER A 95 24.78 -7.00 5.62
C SER A 95 24.24 -8.07 4.67
N ARG A 96 23.50 -9.05 5.19
CA ARG A 96 22.84 -10.11 4.42
C ARG A 96 21.38 -9.78 4.16
N ILE A 97 21.01 -9.69 2.88
CA ILE A 97 19.62 -9.56 2.44
C ILE A 97 19.04 -10.96 2.21
N VAL A 98 17.96 -11.28 2.92
CA VAL A 98 17.18 -12.50 2.64
C VAL A 98 16.15 -12.16 1.57
N LEU A 99 16.32 -12.74 0.37
CA LEU A 99 15.37 -12.54 -0.72
C LEU A 99 14.08 -13.33 -0.49
N THR A 100 14.21 -14.62 -0.18
CA THR A 100 13.10 -15.52 0.16
C THR A 100 13.54 -16.54 1.21
N THR A 101 12.56 -17.24 1.79
CA THR A 101 12.78 -18.38 2.68
C THR A 101 12.18 -19.61 2.02
N TYR A 102 12.82 -20.78 2.16
CA TYR A 102 12.35 -22.03 1.54
C TYR A 102 11.86 -23.04 2.58
N PRO A 103 10.83 -23.86 2.29
CA PRO A 103 10.25 -24.77 3.30
C PRO A 103 11.22 -25.80 3.87
N LYS A 104 12.22 -26.24 3.09
CA LYS A 104 13.20 -27.25 3.51
C LYS A 104 14.49 -26.65 4.09
N GLN A 105 14.55 -25.33 4.24
CA GLN A 105 15.73 -24.66 4.77
C GLN A 105 15.76 -24.78 6.30
N ILE A 106 16.92 -25.13 6.86
CA ILE A 106 17.11 -25.27 8.31
C ILE A 106 16.73 -23.97 9.02
N GLY A 107 15.89 -24.09 10.04
CA GLY A 107 15.44 -22.98 10.88
C GLY A 107 14.29 -22.16 10.29
N ILE A 108 13.72 -22.54 9.14
CA ILE A 108 12.45 -21.99 8.66
C ILE A 108 11.32 -22.83 9.25
N ASP A 109 10.50 -22.20 10.09
CA ASP A 109 9.40 -22.84 10.82
C ASP A 109 8.22 -21.87 10.89
N PRO A 110 7.44 -21.74 9.79
CA PRO A 110 6.28 -20.86 9.74
C PRO A 110 5.26 -21.18 10.83
N LEU A 111 4.67 -20.15 11.43
CA LEU A 111 3.53 -20.34 12.33
C LEU A 111 2.38 -21.03 11.60
N GLN A 112 1.67 -21.90 12.31
CA GLN A 112 0.50 -22.60 11.78
C GLN A 112 -0.52 -21.60 11.20
N MET A 113 -1.13 -21.97 10.08
CA MET A 113 -2.16 -21.18 9.40
C MET A 113 -3.21 -22.12 8.82
N ASP A 114 -4.22 -22.43 9.61
CA ASP A 114 -5.40 -23.21 9.21
C ASP A 114 -6.56 -22.28 8.88
N TRP A 115 -6.51 -21.68 7.69
CA TRP A 115 -7.49 -20.66 7.28
C TRP A 115 -8.93 -21.19 7.34
N GLY A 116 -9.78 -20.46 8.05
CA GLY A 116 -11.19 -20.83 8.24
C GLY A 116 -11.42 -21.74 9.44
N ASN A 117 -10.43 -21.97 10.33
CA ASN A 117 -10.70 -22.61 11.60
C ASN A 117 -11.45 -21.64 12.55
N PRO A 118 -12.54 -22.08 13.22
CA PRO A 118 -13.32 -21.23 14.13
C PRO A 118 -12.58 -20.93 15.46
N ASP A 119 -11.57 -21.71 15.84
CA ASP A 119 -10.72 -21.38 16.99
C ASP A 119 -9.54 -20.52 16.52
N PRO A 120 -9.39 -19.27 17.01
CA PRO A 120 -8.31 -18.40 16.59
C PRO A 120 -6.92 -18.99 16.90
N LEU A 121 -6.76 -19.73 18.01
CA LEU A 121 -5.46 -20.32 18.38
C LEU A 121 -5.07 -21.46 17.44
N GLN A 122 -6.03 -22.28 17.00
CA GLN A 122 -5.79 -23.35 16.03
C GLN A 122 -5.65 -22.82 14.60
N ARG A 123 -6.40 -21.76 14.27
CA ARG A 123 -6.27 -21.03 13.00
C ARG A 123 -4.87 -20.46 12.84
N GLY A 124 -4.36 -19.84 13.91
CA GLY A 124 -3.10 -19.11 13.92
C GLY A 124 -3.20 -17.65 13.44
N PRO A 125 -2.22 -16.81 13.80
CA PRO A 125 -2.17 -15.40 13.43
C PRO A 125 -1.64 -15.21 12.01
N VAL A 126 -2.08 -14.16 11.33
CA VAL A 126 -1.51 -13.74 10.05
C VAL A 126 -0.22 -12.97 10.29
N VAL A 127 0.91 -13.51 9.85
CA VAL A 127 2.24 -12.93 10.09
C VAL A 127 2.99 -12.76 8.76
N VAL A 128 3.28 -11.51 8.40
CA VAL A 128 3.94 -11.15 7.13
C VAL A 128 5.28 -10.44 7.32
N SER A 129 5.59 -9.97 8.54
CA SER A 129 6.75 -9.12 8.80
C SER A 129 8.07 -9.76 8.34
N ARG A 130 8.91 -8.95 7.69
CA ARG A 130 10.24 -9.36 7.22
C ARG A 130 11.35 -9.01 8.21
N ALA A 131 11.01 -8.55 9.42
CA ALA A 131 11.98 -8.30 10.47
C ALA A 131 12.84 -9.55 10.74
N ALA A 132 14.10 -9.36 11.14
CA ALA A 132 15.06 -10.45 11.30
C ALA A 132 14.57 -11.53 12.28
N SER A 133 13.84 -11.14 13.33
CA SER A 133 13.24 -12.07 14.29
C SER A 133 12.05 -12.86 13.74
N THR A 134 11.36 -12.33 12.72
CA THR A 134 10.05 -12.83 12.25
C THR A 134 10.10 -13.55 10.91
N ILE A 135 11.07 -13.23 10.04
CA ILE A 135 11.14 -13.74 8.65
C ILE A 135 11.10 -15.28 8.54
N ARG A 136 11.56 -15.99 9.58
CA ARG A 136 11.59 -17.46 9.65
C ARG A 136 10.26 -18.07 10.12
N ARG A 137 9.40 -17.28 10.75
CA ARG A 137 8.12 -17.67 11.36
C ARG A 137 6.90 -17.16 10.58
N ARG A 138 7.08 -16.31 9.58
CA ARG A 138 5.98 -15.75 8.76
C ARG A 138 5.22 -16.85 8.01
N ASN A 139 3.91 -16.67 7.90
CA ASN A 139 2.98 -17.56 7.20
C ASN A 139 2.13 -16.83 6.15
N ALA A 140 2.49 -15.58 5.83
CA ALA A 140 1.87 -14.78 4.79
C ALA A 140 2.92 -14.09 3.90
N ILE A 141 2.52 -13.78 2.66
CA ILE A 141 3.27 -12.99 1.68
C ILE A 141 2.75 -11.55 1.71
N GLY A 142 3.56 -10.55 1.35
CA GLY A 142 3.10 -9.16 1.23
C GLY A 142 3.71 -8.23 2.27
N ALA A 143 2.92 -7.25 2.73
CA ALA A 143 3.30 -6.30 3.77
C ALA A 143 2.08 -5.77 4.55
N HIS A 144 2.27 -5.44 5.82
CA HIS A 144 1.30 -4.65 6.60
C HIS A 144 1.28 -3.19 6.12
N GLY A 145 0.19 -2.47 6.42
CA GLY A 145 0.02 -1.06 6.06
C GLY A 145 -0.59 -0.86 4.66
N GLY A 146 -0.89 -1.94 3.93
CA GLY A 146 -1.46 -1.88 2.58
C GLY A 146 -0.60 -1.02 1.64
N SER A 147 -1.24 -0.05 0.98
CA SER A 147 -0.58 0.92 0.11
C SER A 147 0.41 1.85 0.83
N TYR A 148 0.38 1.91 2.17
CA TYR A 148 1.31 2.72 2.96
C TYR A 148 2.63 2.04 3.27
N SER A 149 2.77 0.75 2.96
CA SER A 149 3.99 -0.03 3.25
C SER A 149 5.25 0.57 2.59
N ILE A 150 5.11 1.22 1.44
CA ILE A 150 6.19 1.92 0.76
C ILE A 150 6.64 3.16 1.53
N TYR A 151 5.71 3.96 2.08
CA TYR A 151 6.06 5.11 2.91
C TYR A 151 6.71 4.68 4.23
N TYR A 152 6.24 3.57 4.81
CA TYR A 152 6.89 2.97 5.97
C TYR A 152 8.35 2.60 5.65
N ALA A 153 8.60 1.97 4.50
CA ALA A 153 9.95 1.62 4.07
C ALA A 153 10.83 2.87 3.89
N LEU A 154 10.30 3.95 3.32
CA LEU A 154 11.00 5.23 3.20
C LEU A 154 11.33 5.84 4.56
N ALA A 155 10.39 5.84 5.51
CA ALA A 155 10.61 6.37 6.86
C ALA A 155 11.69 5.59 7.62
N VAL A 156 11.75 4.26 7.43
CA VAL A 156 12.83 3.43 7.99
C VAL A 156 14.17 3.74 7.31
N ALA A 157 14.18 3.91 5.98
CA ALA A 157 15.39 4.25 5.23
C ALA A 157 15.94 5.63 5.59
N SER A 158 15.06 6.61 5.85
CA SER A 158 15.42 7.95 6.31
C SER A 158 15.75 8.02 7.80
N LYS A 159 15.63 6.91 8.55
CA LYS A 159 15.85 6.80 10.00
C LYS A 159 14.87 7.62 10.85
N GLU A 160 13.75 8.04 10.28
CA GLU A 160 12.63 8.63 11.02
C GLU A 160 11.86 7.55 11.82
N LEU A 161 12.01 6.28 11.41
CA LEU A 161 11.49 5.13 12.14
C LEU A 161 12.57 4.08 12.37
N ASN A 162 12.64 3.53 13.58
CA ASN A 162 13.55 2.43 13.90
C ASN A 162 13.16 1.16 13.15
N VAL A 163 14.15 0.44 12.60
CA VAL A 163 13.94 -0.85 11.89
C VAL A 163 13.25 -1.88 12.80
N ASP A 164 13.63 -1.90 14.07
CA ASP A 164 13.07 -2.80 15.08
C ASP A 164 11.86 -2.20 15.83
N HIS A 165 11.30 -1.10 15.34
CA HIS A 165 10.12 -0.51 15.96
C HIS A 165 8.99 -1.54 16.07
N ARG A 166 8.44 -1.66 17.28
CA ARG A 166 7.26 -2.45 17.60
C ARG A 166 6.14 -1.48 18.00
N PRO A 167 4.95 -1.57 17.37
CA PRO A 167 3.81 -0.81 17.83
C PRO A 167 3.50 -1.16 19.29
N ASP A 168 3.20 -0.14 20.10
CA ASP A 168 2.65 -0.34 21.43
C ASP A 168 1.13 -0.48 21.32
N TYR A 169 0.60 -1.60 21.83
CA TYR A 169 -0.83 -1.91 21.79
C TYR A 169 -1.56 -1.56 23.11
N THR A 170 -0.88 -0.95 24.07
CA THR A 170 -1.48 -0.52 25.33
C THR A 170 -2.64 0.45 25.09
N ASN A 171 -3.83 0.16 25.63
CA ASN A 171 -5.05 0.95 25.45
C ASN A 171 -5.52 1.08 23.98
N THR A 172 -5.17 0.12 23.13
CA THR A 172 -5.60 0.07 21.72
C THR A 172 -6.63 -1.02 21.46
N GLU A 173 -7.24 -1.58 22.53
CA GLU A 173 -8.28 -2.59 22.45
C GLU A 173 -9.42 -2.14 21.53
N PRO A 174 -10.03 -3.06 20.75
CA PRO A 174 -11.18 -2.74 19.94
C PRO A 174 -12.29 -2.06 20.75
N ALA A 175 -12.73 -0.88 20.32
CA ALA A 175 -13.76 -0.12 21.03
C ALA A 175 -15.17 -0.75 20.99
N ALA A 176 -15.33 -1.83 20.20
CA ALA A 176 -16.52 -2.66 20.14
C ALA A 176 -16.11 -4.12 19.91
N ASN A 177 -16.80 -5.04 20.58
CA ASN A 177 -16.63 -6.47 20.40
C ASN A 177 -17.44 -6.92 19.17
N ILE A 178 -16.81 -7.65 18.26
CA ILE A 178 -17.43 -8.18 17.05
C ILE A 178 -17.20 -9.69 17.00
N GLY A 179 -18.28 -10.43 16.75
CA GLY A 179 -18.21 -11.89 16.63
C GLY A 179 -17.74 -12.61 17.90
N PRO A 180 -17.24 -13.85 17.78
CA PRO A 180 -17.11 -14.59 16.52
C PRO A 180 -18.45 -14.94 15.88
N PHE A 181 -18.46 -15.01 14.54
CA PHE A 181 -19.63 -15.46 13.78
C PHE A 181 -19.34 -16.81 13.10
N PRO A 182 -20.34 -17.69 12.90
CA PRO A 182 -20.13 -19.01 12.31
C PRO A 182 -19.42 -18.98 10.95
N GLN A 183 -19.63 -17.93 10.15
CA GLN A 183 -19.01 -17.75 8.84
C GLN A 183 -17.49 -17.56 8.90
N TRP A 184 -16.92 -17.22 10.06
CA TRP A 184 -15.47 -17.12 10.25
C TRP A 184 -14.80 -18.49 10.27
N GLY A 185 -15.55 -19.53 10.63
CA GLY A 185 -15.16 -20.93 10.62
C GLY A 185 -15.34 -21.63 9.26
N ASP A 186 -15.61 -20.88 8.18
CA ASP A 186 -15.71 -21.42 6.83
C ASP A 186 -14.69 -20.75 5.91
N LYS A 187 -13.69 -21.54 5.49
CA LYS A 187 -12.58 -21.11 4.63
C LYS A 187 -13.03 -20.54 3.27
N LYS A 188 -14.27 -20.79 2.84
CA LYS A 188 -14.82 -20.31 1.56
C LYS A 188 -15.63 -19.02 1.70
N LYS A 189 -16.11 -18.67 2.90
CA LYS A 189 -17.00 -17.52 3.11
C LYS A 189 -16.23 -16.20 3.11
N ILE A 190 -15.14 -16.12 3.87
CA ILE A 190 -14.30 -14.92 3.99
C ILE A 190 -12.90 -15.25 3.46
N VAL A 191 -12.57 -14.68 2.30
CA VAL A 191 -11.31 -14.98 1.58
C VAL A 191 -10.46 -13.74 1.29
N ALA A 192 -10.95 -12.53 1.61
CA ALA A 192 -10.29 -11.26 1.28
C ALA A 192 -10.10 -10.33 2.50
N MET A 193 -10.36 -10.85 3.70
CA MET A 193 -10.20 -10.16 4.99
C MET A 193 -9.87 -11.19 6.07
N ASP A 194 -9.09 -10.80 7.08
CA ASP A 194 -8.85 -11.61 8.27
C ASP A 194 -9.86 -11.24 9.37
N PRO A 195 -10.91 -12.04 9.62
CA PRO A 195 -11.96 -11.68 10.56
C PRO A 195 -11.46 -11.58 12.02
N TRP A 196 -10.40 -12.30 12.36
CA TRP A 196 -9.76 -12.28 13.69
C TRP A 196 -8.73 -11.16 13.84
N GLY A 197 -8.49 -10.39 12.78
CA GLY A 197 -7.41 -9.41 12.68
C GLY A 197 -7.41 -8.32 13.74
N HIS A 198 -8.55 -8.05 14.37
CA HIS A 198 -8.71 -7.05 15.43
C HIS A 198 -8.29 -7.53 16.82
N LEU A 199 -8.10 -8.84 17.02
CA LEU A 199 -7.77 -9.43 18.33
C LEU A 199 -6.34 -9.95 18.41
N VAL A 200 -5.55 -9.82 17.33
CA VAL A 200 -4.23 -10.46 17.21
C VAL A 200 -3.28 -10.11 18.36
N PRO A 201 -3.06 -8.83 18.74
CA PRO A 201 -2.12 -8.49 19.81
C PRO A 201 -2.47 -9.10 21.17
N TRP A 202 -3.76 -9.28 21.47
CA TRP A 202 -4.22 -9.80 22.76
C TRP A 202 -4.29 -11.32 22.76
N THR A 203 -4.75 -11.93 21.66
CA THR A 203 -4.92 -13.39 21.56
C THR A 203 -3.57 -14.10 21.51
N PHE A 204 -2.57 -13.50 20.85
CA PHE A 204 -1.26 -14.11 20.62
C PHE A 204 -0.12 -13.45 21.39
N LYS A 205 -0.44 -12.65 22.43
CA LYS A 205 0.54 -11.93 23.26
C LYS A 205 1.70 -12.82 23.71
N ASP A 206 1.36 -14.00 24.25
CA ASP A 206 2.34 -14.98 24.72
C ASP A 206 3.31 -15.44 23.62
N ILE A 207 2.80 -15.67 22.41
CA ILE A 207 3.62 -16.11 21.28
C ILE A 207 4.51 -14.95 20.81
N MET A 208 3.95 -13.74 20.71
CA MET A 208 4.70 -12.53 20.34
C MET A 208 5.88 -12.30 21.28
N GLU A 209 5.66 -12.41 22.60
CA GLU A 209 6.70 -12.18 23.62
C GLU A 209 7.72 -13.32 23.69
N LYS A 210 7.29 -14.58 23.74
CA LYS A 210 8.18 -15.74 23.92
C LYS A 210 9.01 -16.02 22.67
N GLU A 211 8.44 -15.83 21.49
CA GLU A 211 9.07 -16.19 20.21
C GLU A 211 9.61 -14.96 19.45
N ASN A 212 9.43 -13.76 20.01
CA ASN A 212 9.88 -12.48 19.45
C ASN A 212 9.38 -12.24 18.01
N VAL A 213 8.10 -12.49 17.78
CA VAL A 213 7.44 -12.39 16.47
C VAL A 213 6.67 -11.07 16.37
N ASP A 214 6.93 -10.30 15.31
CA ASP A 214 6.20 -9.08 14.95
C ASP A 214 4.86 -9.45 14.30
N MET A 215 3.81 -9.48 15.13
CA MET A 215 2.43 -9.67 14.71
C MET A 215 1.67 -8.35 14.86
N ARG A 216 0.95 -7.95 13.82
CA ARG A 216 0.18 -6.69 13.81
C ARG A 216 -1.27 -6.97 13.49
N PRO A 217 -2.21 -6.20 14.07
CA PRO A 217 -3.61 -6.33 13.72
C PRO A 217 -3.82 -5.87 12.28
N THR A 218 -4.74 -6.54 11.58
CA THR A 218 -5.19 -6.15 10.23
C THR A 218 -6.53 -5.41 10.28
N ILE A 219 -7.15 -5.33 11.46
CA ILE A 219 -8.38 -4.57 11.70
C ILE A 219 -8.19 -3.72 12.95
N ALA A 220 -8.61 -2.46 12.92
CA ALA A 220 -8.68 -1.58 14.08
C ALA A 220 -10.10 -1.04 14.24
N ILE A 221 -10.59 -0.98 15.49
CA ILE A 221 -11.96 -0.55 15.80
C ILE A 221 -11.92 0.59 16.81
N THR A 222 -12.53 1.72 16.46
CA THR A 222 -12.56 2.91 17.32
C THR A 222 -13.92 3.61 17.29
N LYS A 223 -14.21 4.41 18.30
CA LYS A 223 -15.39 5.28 18.33
C LYS A 223 -14.97 6.71 18.01
N ALA A 224 -15.77 7.41 17.24
CA ALA A 224 -15.50 8.78 16.86
C ALA A 224 -16.80 9.53 16.57
N HIS A 225 -16.69 10.84 16.47
CA HIS A 225 -17.75 11.67 15.91
C HIS A 225 -17.41 12.03 14.46
N MET A 226 -18.44 12.13 13.64
CA MET A 226 -18.35 12.53 12.24
C MET A 226 -19.18 13.78 12.02
N LYS A 227 -18.60 14.78 11.36
CA LYS A 227 -19.29 15.99 10.95
C LYS A 227 -19.13 16.19 9.45
N LEU A 228 -20.25 16.36 8.75
CA LEU A 228 -20.31 16.67 7.33
C LEU A 228 -21.26 17.86 7.12
N PRO A 229 -20.88 18.88 6.34
CA PRO A 229 -21.73 20.05 6.09
C PRO A 229 -23.14 19.69 5.56
N GLU A 230 -23.25 18.64 4.75
CA GLU A 230 -24.52 18.21 4.17
C GLU A 230 -25.48 17.60 5.19
N LEU A 231 -24.96 17.07 6.29
CA LEU A 231 -25.78 16.53 7.36
C LEU A 231 -26.38 17.65 8.21
N GLU A 232 -25.65 18.75 8.41
CA GLU A 232 -26.19 19.97 9.03
C GLU A 232 -27.38 20.51 8.21
N GLU A 233 -27.25 20.54 6.89
CA GLU A 233 -28.37 20.92 6.00
C GLU A 233 -29.53 19.93 6.07
N SER A 234 -29.24 18.64 6.20
CA SER A 234 -30.25 17.59 6.32
C SER A 234 -31.02 17.69 7.63
N VAL A 235 -30.36 18.14 8.71
CA VAL A 235 -31.03 18.49 9.97
C VAL A 235 -31.86 19.76 9.82
N ARG A 236 -31.29 20.82 9.23
CA ARG A 236 -31.99 22.10 9.01
C ARG A 236 -33.26 21.96 8.17
N SER A 237 -33.22 21.12 7.14
CA SER A 237 -34.36 20.82 6.26
C SER A 237 -35.34 19.79 6.84
N GLY A 238 -35.07 19.24 8.03
CA GLY A 238 -35.92 18.24 8.69
C GLY A 238 -35.85 16.82 8.11
N ARG A 239 -34.92 16.55 7.17
CA ARG A 239 -34.68 15.20 6.66
C ARG A 239 -34.06 14.29 7.71
N LEU A 240 -33.24 14.85 8.59
CA LEU A 240 -32.62 14.14 9.72
C LEU A 240 -33.03 14.81 11.03
N VAL A 241 -33.43 14.03 12.03
CA VAL A 241 -33.85 14.56 13.33
C VAL A 241 -32.83 14.15 14.39
N PRO A 242 -32.23 15.09 15.15
CA PRO A 242 -31.32 14.75 16.24
C PRO A 242 -32.02 13.93 17.33
N ASP A 243 -31.41 12.81 17.73
CA ASP A 243 -31.90 11.92 18.80
C ASP A 243 -30.97 11.88 20.03
N GLY A 244 -29.86 12.63 19.97
CA GLY A 244 -28.85 12.68 21.02
C GLY A 244 -28.01 11.40 21.17
N LYS A 245 -28.23 10.41 20.30
CA LYS A 245 -27.57 9.10 20.36
C LYS A 245 -26.80 8.77 19.09
N VAL A 246 -27.49 8.76 17.94
CA VAL A 246 -26.87 8.53 16.62
C VAL A 246 -26.58 9.87 15.96
N CYS A 247 -27.56 10.76 15.92
CA CYS A 247 -27.41 12.16 15.51
C CYS A 247 -27.44 13.04 16.77
N LEU A 248 -26.27 13.54 17.16
CA LEU A 248 -26.02 14.08 18.48
C LEU A 248 -26.64 15.47 18.69
N ASN A 249 -26.61 16.32 17.66
CA ASN A 249 -26.97 17.73 17.80
C ASN A 249 -27.54 18.33 16.51
N ALA A 250 -27.94 19.60 16.60
CA ALA A 250 -28.50 20.36 15.47
C ALA A 250 -27.49 20.60 14.33
N GLN A 251 -26.19 20.43 14.59
CA GLN A 251 -25.12 20.56 13.61
C GLN A 251 -24.91 19.28 12.78
N GLY A 252 -25.75 18.26 12.97
CA GLY A 252 -25.66 16.99 12.22
C GLY A 252 -24.43 16.16 12.57
N GLU A 253 -23.88 16.32 13.78
CA GLU A 253 -22.78 15.48 14.26
C GLU A 253 -23.27 14.05 14.54
N LEU A 254 -22.58 13.05 13.99
CA LEU A 254 -22.96 11.65 14.11
C LEU A 254 -21.99 10.90 15.02
N ALA A 255 -22.51 10.11 15.95
CA ALA A 255 -21.74 9.12 16.70
C ALA A 255 -21.54 7.88 15.83
N VAL A 256 -20.28 7.50 15.60
CA VAL A 256 -19.93 6.38 14.72
C VAL A 256 -18.92 5.45 15.35
N THR A 257 -19.10 4.16 15.11
CA THR A 257 -18.04 3.17 15.30
C THR A 257 -17.34 2.96 13.96
N LYS A 258 -16.02 3.16 13.93
CA LYS A 258 -15.18 3.09 12.74
C LYS A 258 -14.36 1.81 12.78
N PHE A 259 -14.26 1.16 11.62
CA PHE A 259 -13.42 -0.03 11.43
C PHE A 259 -12.47 0.26 10.28
N ALA A 260 -11.17 0.20 10.53
CA ALA A 260 -10.17 0.19 9.47
C ALA A 260 -9.79 -1.26 9.20
N VAL A 261 -9.82 -1.70 7.94
CA VAL A 261 -9.60 -3.10 7.57
C VAL A 261 -8.58 -3.18 6.44
N GLU A 262 -7.49 -3.89 6.70
CA GLU A 262 -6.49 -4.26 5.69
C GLU A 262 -6.94 -5.50 4.90
N PRO A 263 -6.61 -5.56 3.59
CA PRO A 263 -6.92 -6.72 2.77
C PRO A 263 -6.00 -7.89 3.17
N VAL A 264 -6.60 -9.04 3.44
CA VAL A 264 -5.89 -10.30 3.71
C VAL A 264 -6.50 -11.39 2.85
N TRP A 265 -5.76 -11.86 1.86
CA TRP A 265 -6.25 -12.77 0.84
C TRP A 265 -5.85 -14.20 1.15
N TYR A 266 -6.84 -15.08 1.22
CA TYR A 266 -6.62 -16.53 1.15
C TYR A 266 -6.60 -16.94 -0.32
N LEU A 267 -5.39 -17.14 -0.86
CA LEU A 267 -5.15 -17.31 -2.30
C LEU A 267 -5.99 -18.43 -2.94
N PRO A 268 -6.16 -19.63 -2.32
CA PRO A 268 -7.04 -20.65 -2.89
C PRO A 268 -8.50 -20.18 -3.02
N GLY A 269 -9.00 -19.48 -2.00
CA GLY A 269 -10.36 -18.95 -2.00
C GLY A 269 -10.55 -17.82 -3.01
N VAL A 270 -9.57 -16.93 -3.15
CA VAL A 270 -9.60 -15.87 -4.17
C VAL A 270 -9.58 -16.46 -5.58
N ALA A 271 -8.74 -17.46 -5.84
CA ALA A 271 -8.69 -18.15 -7.14
C ALA A 271 -10.05 -18.80 -7.49
N GLU A 272 -10.69 -19.47 -6.54
CA GLU A 272 -12.03 -20.04 -6.68
C GLU A 272 -13.08 -18.98 -7.06
N ARG A 273 -13.01 -17.77 -6.47
CA ARG A 273 -13.93 -16.65 -6.80
C ARG A 273 -13.77 -16.12 -8.22
N PHE A 274 -12.56 -16.18 -8.77
CA PHE A 274 -12.27 -15.80 -10.15
C PHE A 274 -12.44 -16.96 -11.15
N GLY A 275 -12.74 -18.18 -10.67
CA GLY A 275 -12.89 -19.35 -11.54
C GLY A 275 -11.58 -19.81 -12.18
N ILE A 276 -10.44 -19.53 -11.55
CA ILE A 276 -9.09 -19.90 -12.02
C ILE A 276 -8.37 -20.76 -10.99
N ASP A 277 -7.31 -21.45 -11.40
CA ASP A 277 -6.44 -22.17 -10.46
C ASP A 277 -5.50 -21.22 -9.70
N GLU A 278 -5.04 -21.68 -8.52
CA GLU A 278 -4.17 -20.90 -7.64
C GLU A 278 -2.82 -20.54 -8.30
N ALA A 279 -2.26 -21.41 -9.14
CA ALA A 279 -0.97 -21.17 -9.77
C ALA A 279 -1.07 -20.07 -10.83
N THR A 280 -2.14 -20.07 -11.63
CA THR A 280 -2.45 -18.99 -12.59
C THR A 280 -2.63 -17.67 -11.85
N LEU A 281 -3.42 -17.62 -10.76
CA LEU A 281 -3.60 -16.41 -9.96
C LEU A 281 -2.25 -15.86 -9.47
N ARG A 282 -1.42 -16.71 -8.84
CA ARG A 282 -0.10 -16.34 -8.31
C ARG A 282 0.82 -15.81 -9.39
N ARG A 283 0.85 -16.48 -10.55
CA ARG A 283 1.68 -16.10 -11.69
C ARG A 283 1.28 -14.72 -12.21
N SER A 284 -0.02 -14.50 -12.44
CA SER A 284 -0.53 -13.21 -12.89
C SER A 284 -0.22 -12.09 -11.87
N LEU A 285 -0.40 -12.35 -10.57
CA LEU A 285 -0.04 -11.38 -9.53
C LEU A 285 1.46 -11.03 -9.58
N PHE A 286 2.33 -12.02 -9.70
CA PHE A 286 3.78 -11.78 -9.76
C PHE A 286 4.19 -11.01 -11.03
N GLU A 287 3.76 -11.46 -12.21
CA GLU A 287 4.15 -10.88 -13.50
C GLU A 287 3.62 -9.45 -13.66
N HIS A 288 2.37 -9.19 -13.28
CA HIS A 288 1.74 -7.88 -13.44
C HIS A 288 2.00 -6.89 -12.30
N THR A 289 2.69 -7.30 -11.23
CA THR A 289 3.20 -6.39 -10.18
C THR A 289 4.70 -6.12 -10.34
N GLY A 290 5.26 -6.36 -11.53
CA GLY A 290 6.66 -6.08 -11.84
C GLY A 290 7.64 -7.03 -11.15
N GLY A 291 7.22 -8.27 -10.89
CA GLY A 291 8.05 -9.26 -10.18
C GLY A 291 8.11 -9.03 -8.67
N SER A 292 7.18 -8.25 -8.11
CA SER A 292 7.08 -8.05 -6.67
C SER A 292 6.67 -9.37 -5.99
N TYR A 293 7.22 -9.63 -4.80
CA TYR A 293 6.95 -10.82 -3.99
C TYR A 293 7.23 -12.16 -4.71
N PRO A 294 8.51 -12.52 -4.95
CA PRO A 294 8.88 -13.81 -5.55
C PRO A 294 8.33 -15.04 -4.84
N GLU A 295 7.92 -14.91 -3.57
CA GLU A 295 7.23 -15.93 -2.79
C GLU A 295 5.89 -16.36 -3.40
N LEU A 296 5.25 -15.53 -4.22
CA LEU A 296 4.04 -15.95 -4.96
C LEU A 296 4.33 -17.18 -5.83
N ILE A 297 5.53 -17.26 -6.40
CA ILE A 297 5.98 -18.39 -7.24
C ILE A 297 6.72 -19.43 -6.42
N THR A 298 7.64 -19.00 -5.55
CA THR A 298 8.57 -19.91 -4.85
C THR A 298 7.99 -20.55 -3.59
N ARG A 299 6.88 -20.02 -3.04
CA ARG A 299 6.25 -20.46 -1.80
C ARG A 299 4.78 -20.80 -1.98
N GLY A 300 4.56 -21.93 -2.67
CA GLY A 300 3.22 -22.53 -2.83
C GLY A 300 2.61 -23.04 -1.51
N ASP A 301 3.41 -23.25 -0.47
CA ASP A 301 3.00 -23.63 0.88
C ASP A 301 2.35 -22.47 1.65
N ILE A 302 2.75 -21.22 1.41
CA ILE A 302 2.13 -20.04 2.05
C ILE A 302 0.85 -19.68 1.29
N LYS A 303 -0.32 -19.84 1.91
CA LYS A 303 -1.63 -19.60 1.27
C LYS A 303 -2.22 -18.21 1.50
N VAL A 304 -1.59 -17.38 2.33
CA VAL A 304 -2.09 -16.05 2.70
C VAL A 304 -1.24 -14.95 2.05
N PHE A 305 -1.89 -13.93 1.52
CA PHE A 305 -1.25 -12.76 0.89
C PHE A 305 -1.87 -11.46 1.42
N LEU A 306 -1.05 -10.51 1.84
CA LEU A 306 -1.44 -9.15 2.20
C LEU A 306 -1.02 -8.22 1.06
N PRO A 307 -1.88 -8.03 0.04
CA PRO A 307 -1.56 -7.17 -1.08
C PRO A 307 -1.38 -5.72 -0.59
N PRO A 308 -0.35 -4.99 -1.07
CA PRO A 308 -0.13 -3.59 -0.71
C PRO A 308 -1.09 -2.65 -1.46
N ILE A 309 -2.39 -2.86 -1.31
CA ILE A 309 -3.46 -2.09 -1.94
C ILE A 309 -4.27 -1.31 -0.89
N GLY A 310 -5.17 -0.45 -1.36
CA GLY A 310 -6.11 0.25 -0.47
C GLY A 310 -7.03 -0.73 0.26
N GLY A 311 -7.14 -0.55 1.57
CA GLY A 311 -8.10 -1.29 2.40
C GLY A 311 -9.52 -0.71 2.31
N LEU A 312 -10.31 -0.97 3.33
CA LEU A 312 -11.64 -0.40 3.48
C LEU A 312 -11.82 0.22 4.87
N THR A 313 -12.70 1.21 4.94
CA THR A 313 -13.15 1.80 6.20
C THR A 313 -14.64 1.59 6.33
N VAL A 314 -15.10 1.03 7.44
CA VAL A 314 -16.51 0.88 7.74
C VAL A 314 -16.93 1.93 8.76
N TYR A 315 -18.09 2.55 8.54
CA TYR A 315 -18.77 3.43 9.47
C TYR A 315 -20.08 2.77 9.88
N CYS A 316 -20.18 2.39 11.15
CA CYS A 316 -21.40 1.87 11.76
C CYS A 316 -22.09 2.99 12.55
N PHE A 317 -23.36 3.19 12.25
CA PHE A 317 -24.29 4.07 12.94
C PHE A 317 -25.20 3.22 13.83
N GLY A 318 -25.28 3.57 15.11
CA GLY A 318 -25.96 2.75 16.11
C GLY A 318 -25.06 1.64 16.70
N ASP A 319 -25.69 0.56 17.17
CA ASP A 319 -25.00 -0.54 17.86
C ASP A 319 -24.35 -1.52 16.87
N PRO A 320 -23.02 -1.72 16.92
CA PRO A 320 -22.33 -2.71 16.09
C PRO A 320 -22.83 -4.15 16.25
N ALA A 321 -23.36 -4.54 17.41
CA ALA A 321 -23.88 -5.88 17.64
C ALA A 321 -25.10 -6.20 16.75
N LYS A 322 -25.84 -5.17 16.33
CA LYS A 322 -27.02 -5.28 15.47
C LYS A 322 -26.69 -5.48 14.00
N MET A 323 -25.43 -5.29 13.57
CA MET A 323 -25.05 -5.46 12.15
C MET A 323 -25.27 -6.90 11.64
N SER A 324 -25.16 -7.89 12.53
CA SER A 324 -25.31 -9.32 12.24
C SER A 324 -26.64 -9.91 12.70
N ASP A 325 -27.52 -9.10 13.29
CA ASP A 325 -28.79 -9.57 13.84
C ASP A 325 -29.88 -9.57 12.76
N GLU A 326 -30.37 -10.76 12.40
CA GLU A 326 -31.40 -10.94 11.38
C GLU A 326 -32.80 -10.45 11.82
N SER A 327 -33.00 -10.17 13.12
CA SER A 327 -34.27 -9.68 13.66
C SER A 327 -34.48 -8.18 13.46
N VAL A 328 -33.42 -7.45 13.12
CA VAL A 328 -33.46 -6.00 12.90
C VAL A 328 -33.11 -5.66 11.47
N LYS A 329 -33.57 -4.49 11.01
CA LYS A 329 -33.30 -4.04 9.65
C LYS A 329 -31.92 -3.38 9.56
N LEU A 330 -31.19 -3.76 8.50
CA LEU A 330 -29.87 -3.22 8.17
C LEU A 330 -29.98 -2.31 6.94
N SER A 331 -29.49 -1.09 7.06
CA SER A 331 -29.25 -0.21 5.92
C SER A 331 -27.76 -0.23 5.60
N LEU A 332 -27.40 -0.68 4.40
CA LEU A 332 -26.02 -0.87 3.97
C LEU A 332 -25.72 -0.06 2.71
N ARG A 333 -24.69 0.78 2.78
CA ARG A 333 -24.11 1.47 1.62
C ARG A 333 -22.70 0.94 1.37
N ILE A 334 -22.47 0.40 0.19
CA ILE A 334 -21.13 0.10 -0.31
C ILE A 334 -20.73 1.25 -1.24
N HIS A 335 -19.59 1.86 -0.96
CA HIS A 335 -19.09 3.03 -1.68
C HIS A 335 -17.64 2.84 -2.07
N ASP A 336 -17.34 3.13 -3.32
CA ASP A 336 -15.97 3.16 -3.83
C ASP A 336 -15.44 4.59 -3.76
N GLU A 337 -14.20 4.72 -3.30
CA GLU A 337 -13.49 5.98 -3.23
C GLU A 337 -13.57 6.74 -4.55
N CYS A 338 -13.96 8.00 -4.46
CA CYS A 338 -14.02 8.91 -5.57
C CYS A 338 -13.56 10.30 -5.13
N ASN A 339 -12.25 10.49 -5.02
CA ASN A 339 -11.58 11.69 -4.53
C ASN A 339 -12.18 12.99 -5.12
N GLY A 340 -12.31 13.05 -6.45
CA GLY A 340 -12.86 14.23 -7.13
C GLY A 340 -14.27 14.65 -6.67
N SER A 341 -15.17 13.70 -6.41
CA SER A 341 -16.55 14.02 -5.98
C SER A 341 -16.65 14.04 -4.46
N ASP A 342 -16.14 13.01 -3.78
CA ASP A 342 -16.24 12.84 -2.33
C ASP A 342 -15.54 13.98 -1.57
N VAL A 343 -14.34 14.37 -2.00
CA VAL A 343 -13.54 15.41 -1.32
C VAL A 343 -13.84 16.78 -1.92
N PHE A 344 -13.74 16.92 -3.24
CA PHE A 344 -13.77 18.22 -3.91
C PHE A 344 -15.13 18.62 -4.48
N GLY A 345 -16.15 17.76 -4.40
CA GLY A 345 -17.50 18.10 -4.85
C GLY A 345 -17.62 18.27 -6.38
N SER A 346 -16.75 17.61 -7.16
CA SER A 346 -16.82 17.64 -8.62
C SER A 346 -18.19 17.19 -9.15
N ASP A 347 -18.69 17.92 -10.14
CA ASP A 347 -19.93 17.67 -10.89
C ASP A 347 -19.79 16.60 -11.98
N ILE A 348 -18.56 16.15 -12.27
CA ILE A 348 -18.28 15.11 -13.26
C ILE A 348 -18.92 13.77 -12.86
N CYS A 349 -19.14 13.54 -11.56
CA CYS A 349 -19.81 12.34 -11.09
C CYS A 349 -20.63 12.59 -9.82
N THR A 350 -21.61 11.72 -9.60
CA THR A 350 -22.63 11.84 -8.55
C THR A 350 -22.29 11.04 -7.29
N CYS A 351 -21.03 10.65 -7.10
CA CYS A 351 -20.60 9.79 -6.00
C CYS A 351 -20.92 10.39 -4.62
N ARG A 352 -20.61 11.68 -4.40
CA ARG A 352 -20.86 12.35 -3.12
C ARG A 352 -22.35 12.46 -2.76
N PRO A 353 -23.26 12.94 -3.64
CA PRO A 353 -24.70 12.91 -3.35
C PRO A 353 -25.22 11.53 -2.94
N TYR A 354 -24.78 10.46 -3.62
CA TYR A 354 -25.17 9.09 -3.24
C TYR A 354 -24.55 8.61 -1.93
N LEU A 355 -23.32 9.04 -1.61
CA LEU A 355 -22.68 8.78 -0.33
C LEU A 355 -23.47 9.43 0.81
N ILE A 356 -23.81 10.71 0.67
CA ILE A 356 -24.58 11.46 1.68
C ILE A 356 -25.97 10.81 1.86
N PHE A 357 -26.67 10.49 0.77
CA PHE A 357 -27.94 9.77 0.85
C PHE A 357 -27.82 8.43 1.59
N GLY A 358 -26.77 7.65 1.29
CA GLY A 358 -26.50 6.39 1.98
C GLY A 358 -26.23 6.58 3.48
N ILE A 359 -25.51 7.64 3.87
CA ILE A 359 -25.29 7.99 5.28
C ILE A 359 -26.62 8.39 5.94
N GLU A 360 -27.43 9.24 5.32
CA GLU A 360 -28.73 9.65 5.87
C GLU A 360 -29.64 8.44 6.12
N GLU A 361 -29.77 7.52 5.16
CA GLU A 361 -30.60 6.34 5.32
C GLU A 361 -30.02 5.35 6.35
N ALA A 362 -28.70 5.24 6.45
CA ALA A 362 -28.04 4.46 7.49
C ALA A 362 -28.35 5.01 8.90
N VAL A 363 -28.27 6.33 9.06
CA VAL A 363 -28.59 6.99 10.34
C VAL A 363 -30.07 6.81 10.68
N LYS A 364 -30.99 7.07 9.73
CA LYS A 364 -32.44 6.89 9.95
C LYS A 364 -32.78 5.46 10.37
N GLU A 365 -32.16 4.46 9.76
CA GLU A 365 -32.38 3.06 10.13
C GLU A 365 -31.86 2.76 11.54
N ALA A 366 -30.67 3.24 11.88
CA ALA A 366 -30.12 3.12 13.22
C ALA A 366 -31.02 3.79 14.29
N GLN A 367 -31.59 4.97 13.99
CA GLN A 367 -32.53 5.68 14.87
C GLN A 367 -33.85 4.93 15.07
N ARG A 368 -34.32 4.19 14.06
CA ARG A 368 -35.52 3.33 14.15
C ARG A 368 -35.30 2.04 14.93
N GLY A 369 -34.09 1.83 15.45
CA GLY A 369 -33.72 0.65 16.24
C GLY A 369 -33.02 -0.46 15.44
N GLY A 370 -32.81 -0.25 14.13
CA GLY A 370 -32.00 -1.12 13.27
C GLY A 370 -30.49 -0.85 13.38
N SER A 371 -29.77 -1.07 12.29
CA SER A 371 -28.35 -0.76 12.15
C SER A 371 -28.07 -0.08 10.82
N GLY A 372 -27.17 0.91 10.83
CA GLY A 372 -26.73 1.62 9.63
C GLY A 372 -25.25 1.37 9.37
N VAL A 373 -24.88 0.97 8.16
CA VAL A 373 -23.49 0.67 7.80
C VAL A 373 -23.13 1.31 6.48
N VAL A 374 -22.01 2.03 6.45
CA VAL A 374 -21.40 2.56 5.23
C VAL A 374 -19.99 1.99 5.11
N ILE A 375 -19.74 1.22 4.05
CA ILE A 375 -18.43 0.66 3.72
C ILE A 375 -17.79 1.52 2.63
N TYR A 376 -16.64 2.12 2.94
CA TYR A 376 -15.85 2.94 2.03
C TYR A 376 -14.62 2.16 1.57
N PHE A 377 -14.64 1.65 0.34
CA PHE A 377 -13.52 0.96 -0.27
C PHE A 377 -12.55 1.96 -0.88
N ARG A 378 -11.26 1.85 -0.55
CA ARG A 378 -10.21 2.72 -1.10
C ARG A 378 -9.74 2.25 -2.47
N LYS A 379 -10.69 2.23 -3.42
CA LYS A 379 -10.50 1.78 -4.80
C LYS A 379 -10.97 2.82 -5.83
N GLU A 380 -10.16 3.87 -5.98
CA GLU A 380 -10.42 4.93 -6.95
C GLU A 380 -10.56 4.39 -8.39
N GLY A 381 -11.53 4.95 -9.13
CA GLY A 381 -11.71 4.69 -10.55
C GLY A 381 -12.00 3.22 -10.88
N ARG A 382 -12.70 2.49 -10.00
CA ARG A 382 -12.94 1.03 -10.13
C ARG A 382 -11.63 0.23 -10.18
N ALA A 383 -10.69 0.61 -9.32
CA ALA A 383 -9.33 0.05 -9.23
C ALA A 383 -8.42 0.31 -10.47
N LEU A 384 -8.83 1.17 -11.41
CA LEU A 384 -7.96 1.63 -12.51
C LEU A 384 -7.12 2.87 -12.14
N GLY A 385 -7.41 3.47 -10.99
CA GLY A 385 -6.75 4.68 -10.51
C GLY A 385 -7.25 5.96 -11.18
N GLU A 386 -6.84 7.08 -10.58
CA GLU A 386 -7.29 8.43 -10.92
C GLU A 386 -6.83 8.87 -12.32
N VAL A 387 -5.60 8.52 -12.72
CA VAL A 387 -5.05 8.88 -14.05
C VAL A 387 -5.91 8.31 -15.18
N THR A 388 -6.26 7.02 -15.10
CA THR A 388 -7.08 6.35 -16.11
C THR A 388 -8.50 6.92 -16.13
N LYS A 389 -9.05 7.24 -14.95
CA LYS A 389 -10.36 7.88 -14.81
C LYS A 389 -10.40 9.23 -15.53
N TYR A 390 -9.42 10.10 -15.31
CA TYR A 390 -9.41 11.42 -15.96
C TYR A 390 -9.20 11.33 -17.47
N ARG A 391 -8.33 10.44 -17.94
CA ARG A 391 -8.20 10.19 -19.39
C ARG A 391 -9.52 9.75 -20.02
N LYS A 392 -10.26 8.87 -19.36
CA LYS A 392 -11.60 8.46 -19.82
C LYS A 392 -12.59 9.63 -19.76
N ALA A 393 -12.61 10.41 -18.67
CA ALA A 393 -13.49 11.57 -18.55
C ALA A 393 -13.23 12.62 -19.65
N THR A 394 -11.96 12.90 -19.97
CA THR A 394 -11.60 13.81 -21.07
C THR A 394 -12.02 13.27 -22.43
N LEU A 395 -11.86 11.96 -22.69
CA LEU A 395 -12.35 11.33 -23.92
C LEU A 395 -13.89 11.39 -24.01
N LEU A 396 -14.58 11.17 -22.90
CA LEU A 396 -16.04 11.20 -22.80
C LEU A 396 -16.64 12.61 -22.96
N ASN A 397 -15.91 13.66 -22.58
CA ASN A 397 -16.32 15.03 -22.89
C ASN A 397 -16.30 15.36 -24.39
N ASN A 398 -15.60 14.56 -25.20
CA ASN A 398 -15.59 14.69 -26.67
C ASN A 398 -16.48 13.66 -27.39
N TYR A 399 -16.94 12.61 -26.72
CA TYR A 399 -17.82 11.58 -27.31
C TYR A 399 -18.81 11.04 -26.27
N ALA A 400 -20.10 11.20 -26.56
CA ALA A 400 -21.20 10.70 -25.74
C ALA A 400 -21.12 9.16 -25.53
N PHE A 401 -21.08 8.77 -24.25
CA PHE A 401 -21.45 7.47 -23.67
C PHE A 401 -20.91 6.18 -24.34
N ILE A 402 -19.94 5.53 -23.67
CA ILE A 402 -19.90 4.06 -23.57
C ILE A 402 -19.61 3.68 -22.11
N ALA A 403 -20.67 3.28 -21.41
CA ALA A 403 -20.59 2.63 -20.12
C ALA A 403 -19.91 1.26 -20.31
N TYR A 404 -18.70 1.09 -19.79
CA TYR A 404 -18.21 -0.24 -19.45
C TYR A 404 -18.89 -0.67 -18.15
N THR A 405 -20.06 -1.29 -18.29
CA THR A 405 -20.61 -2.28 -17.37
C THR A 405 -20.14 -3.65 -17.84
N SER A 406 -19.31 -4.34 -17.05
CA SER A 406 -19.13 -5.81 -17.00
C SER A 406 -17.87 -6.16 -16.21
N CYS A 407 -18.03 -6.47 -14.93
CA CYS A 407 -17.54 -7.71 -14.29
C CYS A 407 -18.26 -7.85 -12.94
#